data_AF-A0AAP8N6X0-F1
#
_entry.id   AF-A0AAP8N6X0-F1
#
_cell.length_a   1.000
_cell.length_b   1.000
_cell.length_c   1.000
_cell.angle_alpha   90.00
_cell.angle_beta   90.00
_cell.angle_gamma   90.00
#
_symmetry.space_group_name_H-M   'P 1'
#
loop_
_entity.id
_entity.type
_entity.pdbx_description
1 polymer ?
#
loop_
_entity_poly.entity_id
_entity_poly.type
_entity_poly.pdbx_seq_one_letter_code
_entity_poly.pdbx_strand_id
1 'polypeptide(L)'
;MSQAEKIVIADAPLRWQDVVAVARHGAQLELSAQAWARIENAQAIVQCIVASGERAYGVNTGLGALCNVSLKDEQLSQLSRNT
;
A
#
# COMPACT_ATOMS: atom_id res chain seq x y z
N MET A 1 3.35 33.37 9.58
CA MET A 1 3.72 32.00 9.15
C MET A 1 2.62 31.53 8.24
N SER A 2 2.89 31.34 6.95
CA SER A 2 1.90 30.85 5.99
C SER A 2 1.46 29.46 6.44
N GLN A 3 0.16 29.22 6.57
CA GLN A 3 -0.37 27.87 6.76
C GLN A 3 0.19 27.00 5.61
N ALA A 4 0.84 25.89 5.94
CA ALA A 4 1.23 24.93 4.91
C ALA A 4 -0.05 24.33 4.32
N GLU A 5 -0.15 24.33 3.00
CA GLU A 5 -1.24 23.69 2.27
C GLU A 5 -1.29 22.20 2.67
N LYS A 6 -2.47 21.69 3.01
CA LYS A 6 -2.69 20.28 3.35
C LYS A 6 -3.42 19.61 2.19
N ILE A 7 -2.81 18.54 1.67
CA ILE A 7 -3.40 17.66 0.65
C ILE A 7 -3.91 16.40 1.36
N VAL A 8 -5.19 16.09 1.21
CA VAL A 8 -5.80 14.88 1.77
C VAL A 8 -6.18 13.93 0.64
N ILE A 9 -5.65 12.70 0.68
CA ILE A 9 -5.95 11.66 -0.30
C ILE A 9 -7.30 11.01 0.02
N ALA A 10 -8.09 10.79 -1.04
CA ALA A 10 -9.41 10.15 -1.06
C ALA A 10 -10.61 10.99 -0.60
N ASP A 11 -10.43 12.29 -0.32
CA ASP A 11 -11.55 13.22 -0.11
C ASP A 11 -12.05 13.84 -1.42
N ALA A 12 -11.19 13.90 -2.45
CA ALA A 12 -11.49 14.37 -3.79
C ALA A 12 -10.51 13.76 -4.83
N PRO A 13 -10.82 13.83 -6.14
CA PRO A 13 -9.85 13.46 -7.18
C PRO A 13 -8.56 14.27 -7.08
N LEU A 14 -7.42 13.58 -7.04
CA LEU A 14 -6.10 14.23 -7.05
C LEU A 14 -5.80 14.83 -8.43
N ARG A 15 -5.16 16.00 -8.42
CA ARG A 15 -4.66 16.68 -9.61
C ARG A 15 -3.13 16.69 -9.59
N TRP A 16 -2.51 16.90 -10.75
CA TRP A 16 -1.05 16.98 -10.84
C TRP A 16 -0.48 18.16 -10.03
N GLN A 17 -1.24 19.23 -9.83
CA GLN A 17 -0.83 20.36 -8.98
C GLN A 17 -0.64 19.94 -7.52
N ASP A 18 -1.48 19.03 -7.02
CA ASP A 18 -1.40 18.55 -5.64
C ASP A 18 -0.11 17.73 -5.44
N VAL A 19 0.32 17.00 -6.48
CA VAL A 19 1.63 16.31 -6.51
C VAL A 19 2.79 17.31 -6.45
N VAL A 20 2.72 18.42 -7.21
CA VAL A 20 3.74 19.47 -7.21
C VAL A 20 3.81 20.18 -5.85
N ALA A 21 2.66 20.46 -5.24
CA ALA A 21 2.56 21.10 -3.92
C ALA A 21 3.29 20.27 -2.86
N VAL A 22 3.09 18.95 -2.83
CA VAL A 22 3.79 18.07 -1.89
C VAL A 22 5.28 17.95 -2.25
N ALA A 23 5.60 17.59 -3.49
CA ALA A 23 6.97 17.23 -3.88
C ALA A 23 7.94 18.42 -3.94
N ARG A 24 7.47 19.63 -4.27
CA ARG A 24 8.32 20.81 -4.48
C ARG A 24 8.10 21.93 -3.46
N HIS A 25 6.91 22.00 -2.86
CA HIS A 25 6.53 23.11 -1.98
C HIS A 25 6.30 22.67 -0.53
N GLY A 26 6.46 21.38 -0.21
CA GLY A 26 6.39 20.88 1.16
C GLY A 26 4.99 20.90 1.76
N ALA A 27 3.95 20.85 0.92
CA ALA A 27 2.57 20.69 1.40
C ALA A 27 2.45 19.41 2.24
N GLN A 28 1.70 19.48 3.35
CA GLN A 28 1.50 18.33 4.21
C GLN A 28 0.55 17.34 3.52
N LEU A 29 0.94 16.06 3.49
CA LEU A 29 0.12 14.98 2.93
C LEU A 29 -0.49 14.14 4.04
N GLU A 30 -1.80 13.91 3.97
CA GLU A 30 -2.52 13.01 4.87
C GLU A 30 -3.46 12.07 4.09
N LEU A 31 -3.73 10.91 4.66
CA LEU A 31 -4.80 10.02 4.18
C LEU A 31 -6.08 10.35 4.94
N SER A 32 -7.22 10.39 4.24
CA SER A 32 -8.51 10.54 4.92
C SER A 32 -8.84 9.33 5.79
N ALA A 33 -9.77 9.50 6.73
CA ALA A 33 -10.26 8.40 7.55
C ALA A 33 -10.85 7.26 6.70
N GLN A 34 -11.49 7.59 5.57
CA GLN A 34 -12.03 6.59 4.64
C GLN A 34 -10.91 5.82 3.93
N ALA A 35 -9.81 6.48 3.56
CA ALA A 35 -8.65 5.81 2.98
C ALA A 35 -8.03 4.81 3.97
N TRP A 36 -7.88 5.20 5.25
CA TRP A 36 -7.42 4.31 6.30
C TRP A 36 -8.33 3.09 6.48
N ALA A 37 -9.64 3.28 6.57
CA ALA A 37 -10.60 2.17 6.68
C ALA A 37 -10.50 1.19 5.49
N ARG A 38 -10.27 1.70 4.28
CA ARG A 38 -10.08 0.85 3.08
C ARG A 38 -8.77 0.06 3.14
N ILE A 39 -7.69 0.66 3.66
CA ILE A 39 -6.39 -0.01 3.83
C ILE A 39 -6.51 -1.13 4.88
N GLU A 40 -7.15 -0.86 6.02
CA GLU A 40 -7.39 -1.85 7.07
C GLU A 40 -8.20 -3.05 6.54
N ASN A 41 -9.28 -2.79 5.79
CA ASN A 41 -10.08 -3.84 5.18
C ASN A 41 -9.26 -4.65 4.15
N ALA A 42 -8.46 -3.99 3.31
CA ALA A 42 -7.61 -4.67 2.34
C ALA A 42 -6.56 -5.55 3.03
N GLN A 43 -5.95 -5.07 4.12
CA GLN A 43 -5.02 -5.85 4.93
C GLN A 43 -5.69 -7.09 5.53
N ALA A 44 -6.91 -6.95 6.08
CA ALA A 44 -7.67 -8.07 6.63
C ALA A 44 -7.93 -9.16 5.58
N ILE A 45 -8.28 -8.78 4.35
CA ILE A 45 -8.45 -9.72 3.24
C ILE A 45 -7.16 -10.48 2.95
N VAL A 46 -6.02 -9.78 2.89
CA VAL A 46 -4.70 -10.42 2.69
C VAL A 46 -4.39 -11.41 3.82
N GLN A 47 -4.67 -11.04 5.07
CA GLN A 47 -4.48 -11.94 6.22
C GLN A 47 -5.36 -13.18 6.13
N CYS A 48 -6.63 -13.04 5.71
CA CYS A 48 -7.51 -14.19 5.48
C CYS A 48 -6.97 -15.13 4.40
N ILE A 49 -6.47 -14.60 3.29
CA ILE A 49 -5.86 -15.40 2.21
C ILE A 49 -4.66 -16.19 2.76
N VAL A 50 -3.75 -15.52 3.47
CA VAL A 50 -2.57 -16.16 4.07
C VAL A 50 -2.99 -17.27 5.05
N ALA A 51 -3.95 -17.00 5.94
CA ALA A 51 -4.44 -17.97 6.93
C ALA A 51 -5.16 -19.16 6.31
N SER A 52 -5.88 -18.96 5.20
CA SER A 52 -6.58 -20.03 4.47
C SER A 52 -5.63 -20.98 3.72
N GLY A 53 -4.40 -20.53 3.43
CA GLY A 53 -3.47 -21.25 2.56
C GLY A 53 -3.81 -21.17 1.07
N GLU A 54 -4.85 -20.42 0.68
CA GLU A 54 -5.17 -20.15 -0.72
C GLU A 54 -3.99 -19.46 -1.41
N ARG A 55 -3.59 -19.95 -2.58
CA ARG A 55 -2.42 -19.41 -3.30
C ARG A 55 -2.76 -18.07 -3.93
N ALA A 56 -2.01 -17.04 -3.57
CA ALA A 56 -2.15 -15.68 -4.09
C ALA A 56 -0.80 -15.10 -4.50
N TYR A 57 -0.74 -14.62 -5.75
CA TYR A 57 0.47 -14.12 -6.39
C TYR A 57 1.11 -12.97 -5.62
N GLY A 58 2.37 -13.13 -5.23
CA GLY A 58 3.12 -12.11 -4.47
C GLY A 58 2.63 -11.92 -3.03
N VAL A 59 1.64 -12.67 -2.58
CA VAL A 59 1.13 -12.67 -1.20
C VAL A 59 1.71 -13.85 -0.44
N ASN A 60 1.49 -15.07 -0.92
CA ASN A 60 2.08 -16.29 -0.35
C ASN A 60 2.77 -17.16 -1.41
N THR A 61 2.99 -16.61 -2.61
CA THR A 61 3.79 -17.21 -3.66
C THR A 61 4.95 -16.30 -4.06
N GLY A 62 5.92 -16.84 -4.80
CA GLY A 62 6.94 -16.03 -5.44
C GLY A 62 6.40 -15.09 -6.52
N LEU A 63 7.28 -14.20 -7.00
CA LEU A 63 7.05 -13.29 -8.12
C LEU A 63 7.69 -13.86 -9.40
N GLY A 64 7.26 -13.33 -10.56
CA GLY A 64 7.81 -13.72 -11.87
C GLY A 64 7.84 -15.24 -12.10
N ALA A 65 9.02 -15.77 -12.41
CA ALA A 65 9.24 -17.20 -12.64
C ALA A 65 8.92 -18.11 -11.43
N LEU A 66 8.84 -17.54 -10.22
CA LEU A 66 8.52 -18.26 -8.99
C LEU A 66 7.04 -18.17 -8.60
N CYS A 67 6.16 -17.72 -9.52
CA CYS A 67 4.72 -17.56 -9.26
C CYS A 67 4.01 -18.82 -8.76
N ASN A 68 4.53 -20.00 -9.12
CA ASN A 68 3.96 -21.30 -8.73
C ASN A 68 4.56 -21.87 -7.44
N VAL A 69 5.52 -21.17 -6.83
CA VAL A 69 6.20 -21.60 -5.59
C VAL A 69 5.51 -20.94 -4.41
N SER A 70 4.96 -21.76 -3.50
CA SER A 70 4.44 -21.27 -2.23
C SER A 70 5.59 -20.94 -1.28
N LEU A 71 5.47 -19.82 -0.57
CA LEU A 71 6.48 -19.31 0.34
C LEU A 71 5.96 -19.33 1.78
N LYS A 72 6.85 -19.65 2.71
CA LYS A 72 6.60 -19.49 4.15
C LYS A 72 6.89 -18.05 4.59
N ASP A 73 6.37 -17.64 5.75
CA ASP A 73 6.44 -16.25 6.26
C ASP A 73 7.85 -15.63 6.25
N GLU A 74 8.88 -16.40 6.62
CA GLU A 74 10.26 -15.92 6.60
C GLU A 74 10.75 -15.64 5.17
N GLN A 75 10.37 -16.49 4.22
CA GLN A 75 10.69 -16.33 2.80
C GLN A 75 9.92 -15.16 2.17
N LEU A 76 8.68 -14.91 2.62
CA LEU A 76 7.89 -13.74 2.21
C LEU A 76 8.53 -12.44 2.68
N SER A 77 8.96 -12.40 3.94
CA SER A 77 9.68 -11.25 4.49
C SER A 77 10.99 -10.98 3.76
N GLN A 78 11.72 -12.04 3.37
CA GLN A 78 12.94 -11.92 2.55
C GLN A 78 12.62 -11.44 1.13
N LEU A 79 11.60 -12.00 0.48
CA LEU A 79 11.15 -11.58 -0.84
C LEU A 79 10.84 -10.08 -0.86
N SER A 80 10.01 -9.60 0.09
CA SER A 80 9.64 -8.19 0.19
C SER A 80 10.83 -7.25 0.44
N ARG A 81 11.91 -7.71 1.07
CA ARG A 81 13.11 -6.89 1.30
C ARG A 81 14.03 -6.82 0.08
N ASN A 82 13.98 -7.84 -0.77
CA ASN A 82 14.91 -7.99 -1.90
C ASN A 82 14.33 -7.45 -3.22
N THR A 83 13.09 -6.95 -3.21
CA THR A 83 12.37 -6.35 -4.34
C THR A 83 11.97 -4.93 -4.02
#